data_AF-A0A1H1CR85-F1
#
_entry.id   AF-A0A1H1CR85-F1
#
_cell.length_a   1.000
_cell.length_b   1.000
_cell.length_c   1.000
_cell.angle_alpha   90.00
_cell.angle_beta   90.00
_cell.angle_gamma   90.00
#
_symmetry.space_group_name_H-M   'P 1'
#
loop_
_entity.id
_entity.type
_entity.pdbx_description
1 polymer ?
#
loop_
_entity_poly.entity_id
_entity_poly.type
_entity_poly.pdbx_seq_one_letter_code
_entity_poly.pdbx_strand_id
1 'polypeptide(L)'
;MEPVGQPVPSTKKTTAVGCASAAAVFVAALIAVAVDYVLVVKARTFCDAGAEPQHLFALTVEMAARLLLAPPICVGIFFLVKRLGRALPGSKSMLLAAGVVVACLIVLIIFDFATIGTLDGYPGDGSCPSDNTPPWWPSWLPS
;
A
#
# COMPACT_ATOMS: atom_id res chain seq x y z
N MET A 1 32.77 48.55 19.17
CA MET A 1 31.69 48.20 18.24
C MET A 1 31.85 46.72 17.89
N GLU A 2 31.20 45.85 18.66
CA GLU A 2 31.18 44.41 18.37
C GLU A 2 30.11 44.11 17.31
N PRO A 3 30.39 43.22 16.34
CA PRO A 3 29.40 42.84 15.35
C PRO A 3 28.36 41.90 15.96
N VAL A 4 27.10 42.32 15.92
CA VAL A 4 25.92 41.52 16.29
C VAL A 4 25.85 40.31 15.35
N GLY A 5 26.15 39.12 15.88
CA GLY A 5 26.05 37.86 15.16
C GLY A 5 24.60 37.58 14.75
N GLN A 6 24.35 37.48 13.44
CA GLN A 6 23.04 37.09 12.94
C GLN A 6 22.73 35.62 13.30
N PRO A 7 21.48 35.29 13.68
CA PRO A 7 21.09 33.92 14.00
C PRO A 7 21.15 33.05 12.74
N VAL A 8 22.01 32.03 12.76
CA VAL A 8 22.10 31.01 11.72
C VAL A 8 20.77 30.25 11.63
N PRO A 9 20.11 30.17 10.47
CA PRO A 9 18.84 29.46 10.33
C PRO A 9 19.01 27.97 10.65
N SER A 10 18.15 27.46 11.53
CA SER A 10 18.17 26.09 12.06
C SER A 10 17.83 25.04 10.99
N THR A 11 18.81 24.62 10.21
CA THR A 11 18.72 23.56 9.19
C THR A 11 18.29 22.20 9.75
N LYS A 12 18.52 21.94 11.05
CA LYS A 12 18.19 20.65 11.69
C LYS A 12 16.70 20.33 11.76
N LYS A 13 15.83 21.34 11.92
CA LYS A 13 14.38 21.12 12.12
C LYS A 13 13.68 20.63 10.86
N THR A 14 14.08 21.15 9.70
CA THR A 14 13.46 20.80 8.40
C THR A 14 13.78 19.36 7.99
N THR A 15 15.00 18.90 8.27
CA THR A 15 15.45 17.53 7.95
C THR A 15 14.77 16.47 8.81
N ALA A 16 14.55 16.75 10.10
CA ALA A 16 13.89 15.83 11.03
C ALA A 16 12.42 15.57 10.66
N VAL A 17 11.68 16.60 10.24
CA VAL A 17 10.28 16.47 9.81
C VAL A 17 10.15 15.67 8.50
N GLY A 18 11.12 15.84 7.59
CA GLY A 18 11.22 15.04 6.36
C GLY A 18 11.41 13.54 6.66
N CYS A 19 12.36 13.20 7.54
CA CYS A 19 12.61 11.82 7.93
C CYS A 19 11.43 11.17 8.66
N ALA A 20 10.79 11.89 9.60
CA ALA A 20 9.65 11.37 10.33
C ALA A 20 8.45 11.08 9.42
N SER A 21 8.16 11.96 8.46
CA SER A 21 7.07 11.75 7.50
C SER A 21 7.35 10.60 6.52
N ALA A 22 8.59 10.45 6.05
CA ALA A 22 8.98 9.30 5.23
C ALA A 22 8.83 7.98 5.99
N ALA A 23 9.30 7.91 7.24
CA ALA A 23 9.19 6.73 8.08
C ALA A 23 7.71 6.37 8.35
N ALA A 24 6.87 7.37 8.62
CA ALA A 24 5.44 7.15 8.83
C ALA A 24 4.75 6.58 7.58
N VAL A 25 5.05 7.13 6.39
CA VAL A 25 4.52 6.61 5.11
C VAL A 25 5.03 5.19 4.85
N PHE A 26 6.30 4.93 5.11
CA PHE A 26 6.89 3.60 4.92
C PHE A 26 6.22 2.55 5.82
N VAL A 27 6.03 2.86 7.11
CA VAL A 27 5.35 1.97 8.07
C VAL A 27 3.88 1.78 7.67
N ALA A 28 3.18 2.84 7.28
CA ALA A 28 1.79 2.73 6.81
C ALA A 28 1.67 1.83 5.57
N ALA A 29 2.60 1.97 4.62
CA ALA A 29 2.64 1.12 3.44
C ALA A 29 2.95 -0.34 3.80
N LEU A 30 3.88 -0.60 4.72
CA LEU A 30 4.13 -1.96 5.22
C LEU A 30 2.88 -2.59 5.83
N ILE A 31 2.15 -1.85 6.66
CA ILE A 31 0.91 -2.33 7.27
C ILE A 31 -0.13 -2.63 6.19
N ALA A 32 -0.31 -1.73 5.23
CA ALA A 32 -1.28 -1.92 4.14
C ALA A 32 -0.97 -3.16 3.30
N VAL A 33 0.30 -3.39 2.95
CA VAL A 33 0.69 -4.58 2.18
C VAL A 33 0.58 -5.86 3.01
N ALA A 34 0.80 -5.80 4.32
CA ALA A 34 0.54 -6.94 5.19
C ALA A 34 -0.95 -7.29 5.25
N VAL A 35 -1.82 -6.28 5.32
CA VAL A 35 -3.29 -6.46 5.25
C VAL A 35 -3.70 -7.06 3.91
N ASP A 36 -3.15 -6.54 2.81
CA ASP A 36 -3.37 -7.06 1.46
C ASP A 36 -3.02 -8.55 1.35
N TYR A 37 -1.81 -8.91 1.77
CA TYR A 37 -1.34 -10.29 1.80
C TYR A 37 -2.29 -11.21 2.58
N VAL A 38 -2.70 -10.78 3.78
CA VAL A 38 -3.63 -11.56 4.60
C VAL A 38 -4.99 -11.71 3.92
N LEU A 39 -5.51 -10.67 3.27
CA LEU A 39 -6.79 -10.75 2.56
C LEU A 39 -6.73 -11.74 1.41
N VAL A 40 -5.68 -11.66 0.57
CA VAL A 40 -5.51 -12.55 -0.58
C VAL A 40 -5.30 -14.00 -0.15
N VAL A 41 -4.43 -14.25 0.83
CA VAL A 41 -4.20 -15.61 1.34
C VAL A 41 -5.48 -16.17 1.95
N LYS A 42 -6.18 -15.38 2.77
CA LYS A 42 -7.42 -15.82 3.41
C LYS A 42 -8.50 -16.17 2.39
N ALA A 43 -8.65 -15.39 1.32
CA ALA A 43 -9.61 -15.68 0.25
C ALA A 43 -9.33 -17.04 -0.40
N ARG A 44 -8.09 -17.27 -0.81
CA ARG A 44 -7.67 -18.55 -1.41
C ARG A 44 -7.86 -19.73 -0.48
N THR A 45 -7.43 -19.61 0.78
CA THR A 45 -7.57 -20.71 1.75
C THR A 45 -9.02 -21.00 2.11
N PHE A 46 -9.90 -20.00 2.04
CA PHE A 46 -11.31 -20.18 2.38
C PHE A 46 -12.07 -20.91 1.27
N CYS A 47 -11.73 -20.64 0.00
CA CYS A 47 -12.39 -21.27 -1.15
C CYS A 47 -11.67 -22.53 -1.66
N ASP A 48 -10.61 -22.97 -0.97
CA ASP A 48 -9.65 -23.99 -1.43
C ASP A 48 -9.17 -23.76 -2.88
N ALA A 49 -9.04 -22.49 -3.25
CA ALA A 49 -8.70 -22.08 -4.60
C ALA A 49 -7.17 -21.89 -4.73
N GLY A 50 -6.56 -22.61 -5.67
CA GLY A 50 -5.12 -22.49 -5.96
C GLY A 50 -4.21 -23.19 -4.94
N ALA A 51 -4.63 -24.33 -4.39
CA ALA A 51 -3.81 -25.19 -3.53
C ALA A 51 -2.66 -25.90 -4.27
N GLU A 52 -2.63 -25.82 -5.61
CA GLU A 52 -1.58 -26.42 -6.42
C GLU A 52 -0.23 -25.68 -6.26
N PRO A 53 0.91 -26.41 -6.28
CA PRO A 53 2.23 -25.83 -6.03
C PRO A 53 2.59 -24.63 -6.91
N GLN A 54 2.16 -24.64 -8.17
CA GLN A 54 2.36 -23.56 -9.14
C GLN A 54 1.69 -22.24 -8.70
N HIS A 55 0.48 -22.32 -8.14
CA HIS A 55 -0.29 -21.15 -7.73
C HIS A 55 0.22 -20.58 -6.40
N LEU A 56 0.73 -21.44 -5.51
CA LEU A 56 1.39 -21.05 -4.27
C LEU A 56 2.74 -20.37 -4.53
N PHE A 57 3.52 -20.89 -5.49
CA PHE A 57 4.80 -20.27 -5.86
C PHE A 57 4.59 -18.89 -6.50
N ALA A 58 3.69 -18.79 -7.47
CA ALA A 58 3.33 -17.51 -8.10
C ALA A 58 2.87 -16.49 -7.05
N LEU A 59 1.99 -16.90 -6.12
CA LEU A 59 1.52 -16.05 -5.04
C LEU A 59 2.64 -15.57 -4.13
N THR A 60 3.52 -16.48 -3.71
CA THR A 60 4.63 -16.15 -2.80
C THR A 60 5.61 -15.18 -3.46
N VAL A 61 5.92 -15.38 -4.74
CA VAL A 61 6.87 -14.52 -5.47
C VAL A 61 6.27 -13.15 -5.78
N GLU A 62 5.05 -13.10 -6.32
CA GLU A 62 4.38 -11.82 -6.62
C GLU A 62 4.14 -10.99 -5.36
N MET A 63 3.65 -11.61 -4.29
CA MET A 63 3.41 -10.89 -3.04
C MET A 63 4.69 -10.49 -2.31
N ALA A 64 5.73 -11.32 -2.34
CA ALA A 64 7.03 -10.93 -1.78
C ALA A 64 7.63 -9.74 -2.53
N ALA A 65 7.53 -9.71 -3.86
CA ALA A 65 7.98 -8.58 -4.66
C ALA A 65 7.22 -7.29 -4.29
N ARG A 66 5.91 -7.38 -4.07
CA ARG A 66 5.10 -6.22 -3.64
C ARG A 66 5.42 -5.77 -2.22
N LEU A 67 5.62 -6.69 -1.28
CA LEU A 67 6.04 -6.37 0.09
C LEU A 67 7.37 -5.63 0.12
N LEU A 68 8.30 -5.99 -0.78
CA LEU A 68 9.60 -5.34 -0.88
C LEU A 68 9.52 -3.96 -1.57
N LEU A 69 8.74 -3.84 -2.63
CA LEU A 69 8.75 -2.67 -3.53
C LEU A 69 7.70 -1.61 -3.17
N ALA A 70 6.53 -1.99 -2.66
CA ALA A 70 5.45 -1.04 -2.40
C ALA A 70 5.81 0.02 -1.35
N PRO A 71 6.48 -0.30 -0.21
CA PRO A 71 6.87 0.73 0.76
C PRO A 71 7.80 1.82 0.20
N PRO A 72 8.94 1.51 -0.47
CA PRO A 72 9.77 2.56 -1.06
C PRO A 72 9.06 3.30 -2.20
N ILE A 73 8.21 2.63 -2.99
CA ILE A 73 7.40 3.30 -4.03
C ILE A 73 6.44 4.31 -3.40
N CYS A 74 5.74 3.95 -2.32
CA CYS A 74 4.81 4.85 -1.62
C CYS A 74 5.53 6.10 -1.07
N VAL A 75 6.73 5.92 -0.51
CA VAL A 75 7.57 7.05 -0.08
C VAL A 75 7.96 7.93 -1.27
N GLY A 76 8.33 7.33 -2.41
CA GLY A 76 8.62 8.05 -3.65
C GLY A 76 7.44 8.86 -4.17
N ILE A 77 6.25 8.26 -4.25
CA ILE A 77 5.00 8.92 -4.64
C ILE A 77 4.69 10.08 -3.69
N PHE A 78 4.81 9.87 -2.38
CA PHE A 78 4.58 10.91 -1.39
C PHE A 78 5.45 12.15 -1.62
N PHE A 79 6.75 11.96 -1.81
CA PHE A 79 7.66 13.08 -2.07
C PHE A 79 7.43 13.71 -3.45
N LEU A 80 7.09 12.92 -4.47
CA LEU A 80 6.74 13.43 -5.79
C LEU A 80 5.51 14.33 -5.73
N VAL A 81 4.43 13.89 -5.08
CA VAL A 81 3.20 14.67 -4.93
C VAL A 81 3.47 15.94 -4.11
N LYS A 82 4.26 15.86 -3.04
CA LYS A 82 4.66 17.06 -2.27
C LYS A 82 5.44 18.05 -3.13
N ARG A 83 6.35 17.57 -3.98
CA ARG A 83 7.17 18.40 -4.88
C ARG A 83 6.31 19.09 -5.95
N LEU A 84 5.35 18.37 -6.52
CA LEU A 84 4.40 18.93 -7.49
C LEU A 84 3.45 19.93 -6.81
N GLY A 85 3.00 19.63 -5.60
CA GLY A 85 2.15 20.49 -4.76
C GLY A 85 2.87 21.64 -4.06
N ARG A 86 4.06 22.06 -4.52
CA ARG A 86 4.85 23.14 -3.90
C ARG A 86 4.16 24.50 -3.87
N ALA A 87 3.16 24.70 -4.74
CA ALA A 87 2.33 25.90 -4.77
C ALA A 87 1.27 25.94 -3.65
N LEU A 88 1.04 24.81 -2.97
CA LEU A 88 0.09 24.71 -1.86
C LEU A 88 0.80 25.00 -0.52
N PRO A 89 0.05 25.47 0.49
CA PRO A 89 0.52 25.49 1.87
C PRO A 89 1.03 24.10 2.30
N GLY A 90 2.11 24.05 3.08
CA GLY A 90 2.82 22.81 3.40
C GLY A 90 1.93 21.72 4.02
N SER A 91 0.94 22.09 4.85
CA SER A 91 -0.03 21.16 5.44
C SER A 91 -0.98 20.57 4.39
N LYS A 92 -1.48 21.40 3.45
CA LYS A 92 -2.36 20.94 2.36
C LYS A 92 -1.61 20.03 1.38
N SER A 93 -0.36 20.37 1.05
CA SER A 93 0.52 19.54 0.22
C SER A 93 0.80 18.18 0.88
N MET A 94 1.00 18.17 2.21
CA MET A 94 1.20 16.93 2.97
C MET A 94 -0.06 16.06 3.02
N LEU A 95 -1.23 16.65 3.29
CA LEU A 95 -2.51 15.93 3.27
C LEU A 95 -2.83 15.37 1.89
N LEU A 96 -2.60 16.14 0.84
CA LEU A 96 -2.76 15.68 -0.54
C LEU A 96 -1.86 14.49 -0.84
N ALA A 97 -0.57 14.58 -0.51
CA ALA A 97 0.37 13.49 -0.73
C ALA A 97 0.01 12.23 0.06
N ALA A 98 -0.39 12.36 1.33
CA ALA A 98 -0.86 11.24 2.12
C ALA A 98 -2.15 10.62 1.53
N GLY A 99 -3.10 11.46 1.13
CA GLY A 99 -4.34 11.02 0.51
C GLY A 99 -4.13 10.26 -0.79
N VAL A 100 -3.20 10.71 -1.65
CA VAL A 100 -2.83 9.99 -2.88
C VAL A 100 -2.22 8.62 -2.56
N VAL A 101 -1.30 8.55 -1.59
CA VAL A 101 -0.71 7.25 -1.19
C VAL A 101 -1.77 6.29 -0.66
N VAL A 102 -2.67 6.77 0.21
CA VAL A 102 -3.77 5.96 0.75
C VAL A 102 -4.69 5.48 -0.38
N ALA A 103 -5.06 6.35 -1.32
CA ALA A 103 -5.89 5.97 -2.46
C ALA A 103 -5.21 4.90 -3.33
N CYS A 104 -3.90 5.06 -3.63
CA CYS A 104 -3.14 4.05 -4.37
C CYS A 104 -3.11 2.71 -3.64
N LEU A 105 -2.90 2.70 -2.32
CA LEU A 105 -2.90 1.46 -1.52
C LEU A 105 -4.27 0.78 -1.53
N ILE A 106 -5.36 1.54 -1.38
CA ILE A 106 -6.73 0.99 -1.44
C ILE A 106 -7.00 0.37 -2.81
N VAL A 107 -6.66 1.07 -3.89
CA VAL A 107 -6.84 0.56 -5.26
C VAL A 107 -6.03 -0.71 -5.48
N LEU A 108 -4.78 -0.75 -5.00
CA LEU A 108 -3.93 -1.94 -5.09
C LEU A 108 -4.55 -3.12 -4.33
N ILE A 109 -5.02 -2.93 -3.10
CA ILE A 109 -5.65 -3.99 -2.30
C ILE A 109 -6.88 -4.56 -3.03
N ILE A 110 -7.74 -3.70 -3.55
CA ILE A 110 -8.94 -4.14 -4.27
C ILE A 110 -8.55 -4.89 -5.55
N PHE A 111 -7.59 -4.38 -6.30
CA PHE A 111 -7.11 -5.01 -7.53
C PHE A 111 -6.46 -6.36 -7.26
N ASP A 112 -5.62 -6.45 -6.24
CA ASP A 112 -4.91 -7.68 -5.87
C ASP A 112 -5.88 -8.74 -5.35
N PHE A 113 -6.87 -8.34 -4.57
CA PHE A 113 -7.97 -9.22 -4.20
C PHE A 113 -8.67 -9.80 -5.42
N ALA A 114 -9.11 -8.94 -6.35
CA ALA A 114 -9.88 -9.35 -7.52
C ALA A 114 -9.09 -10.11 -8.59
N THR A 115 -7.77 -9.93 -8.66
CA THR A 115 -6.94 -10.60 -9.69
C THR A 115 -6.18 -11.81 -9.18
N ILE A 116 -5.94 -11.87 -7.87
CA ILE A 116 -5.09 -12.90 -7.26
C ILE A 116 -5.84 -13.66 -6.18
N GLY A 117 -6.64 -12.98 -5.36
CA GLY A 117 -7.40 -13.60 -4.25
C GLY A 117 -8.52 -14.52 -4.73
N THR A 118 -9.22 -14.10 -5.77
CA THR A 118 -10.43 -14.74 -6.33
C THR A 118 -10.11 -15.32 -7.70
N LEU A 119 -9.76 -16.61 -7.72
CA LEU A 119 -9.42 -17.31 -8.97
C LEU A 119 -10.70 -17.73 -9.69
N ASP A 120 -11.30 -16.83 -10.46
CA ASP A 120 -12.54 -17.11 -11.19
C ASP A 120 -12.45 -18.40 -12.03
N GLY A 121 -13.46 -19.26 -11.92
CA GLY A 121 -13.54 -20.53 -12.63
C GLY A 121 -12.65 -21.66 -12.08
N TYR A 122 -11.85 -21.42 -11.04
CA TYR A 122 -11.07 -22.49 -10.41
C TYR A 122 -12.01 -23.47 -9.65
N PRO A 123 -11.88 -24.79 -9.85
CA PRO A 123 -12.69 -25.77 -9.14
C PRO A 123 -12.22 -25.87 -7.69
N GLY A 124 -12.82 -25.06 -6.81
CA GLY A 124 -12.66 -25.15 -5.35
C GLY A 124 -13.39 -26.35 -4.74
N ASP A 125 -13.43 -26.40 -3.42
CA ASP A 125 -14.08 -27.45 -2.62
C ASP A 125 -15.62 -27.32 -2.52
N GLY A 126 -16.20 -26.28 -3.13
CA GLY A 126 -17.62 -25.94 -3.06
C GLY A 126 -17.99 -25.01 -1.90
N SER A 127 -17.02 -24.53 -1.12
CA SER A 127 -17.23 -23.54 -0.04
C SER A 127 -17.52 -22.13 -0.56
N CYS A 128 -17.20 -21.84 -1.82
CA CYS A 128 -17.43 -20.55 -2.49
C CYS A 128 -18.22 -20.73 -3.80
N PRO A 129 -18.86 -19.65 -4.32
CA PRO A 129 -19.43 -19.65 -5.66
C PRO A 129 -18.36 -19.83 -6.74
N SER A 130 -18.77 -19.96 -8.01
CA SER A 130 -17.85 -20.20 -9.14
C SER A 130 -16.81 -19.10 -9.36
N ASP A 131 -17.07 -17.90 -8.84
CA ASP A 131 -16.15 -16.76 -8.83
C ASP A 131 -15.08 -16.84 -7.73
N ASN A 132 -15.12 -17.89 -6.89
CA ASN A 132 -14.27 -18.07 -5.72
C ASN A 132 -14.23 -16.86 -4.78
N THR A 133 -15.35 -16.14 -4.68
CA THR A 133 -15.47 -14.98 -3.81
C THR A 133 -15.99 -15.40 -2.43
N PRO A 134 -15.25 -15.14 -1.35
CA PRO A 134 -15.71 -15.49 -0.03
C PRO A 134 -16.89 -14.61 0.42
N PRO A 135 -17.84 -15.13 1.21
CA PRO A 135 -19.08 -14.42 1.56
C PRO A 135 -18.90 -13.19 2.44
N TRP A 136 -17.71 -13.02 3.05
CA TRP A 136 -17.35 -11.83 3.83
C TRP A 136 -16.80 -10.70 2.96
N TRP A 137 -16.48 -10.97 1.69
CA TRP A 137 -16.09 -9.92 0.75
C TRP A 137 -17.33 -9.12 0.33
N PRO A 138 -17.30 -7.79 0.38
CA PRO A 138 -18.46 -6.99 0.00
C PRO A 138 -18.80 -7.16 -1.48
N SER A 139 -20.05 -7.48 -1.81
CA SER A 139 -20.51 -7.73 -3.18
C SER A 139 -20.47 -6.51 -4.12
N TRP A 140 -20.25 -5.31 -3.57
CA TRP A 140 -20.09 -4.08 -4.35
C TRP A 140 -18.63 -3.79 -4.72
N LEU A 141 -17.68 -4.57 -4.19
CA LEU A 141 -16.28 -4.51 -4.59
C LEU A 141 -15.98 -5.54 -5.69
N PRO A 142 -15.04 -5.24 -6.60
CA PRO A 142 -14.53 -6.23 -7.54
C PRO A 142 -13.98 -7.47 -6.85
N SER A 143 -14.18 -8.60 -7.51
CA SER A 143 -13.66 -9.94 -7.23
C SER A 143 -13.35 -10.61 -8.55
#